data_AF-A0ABD0JJV8-F1
#
_entry.id   AF-A0ABD0JJV8-F1
#
_cell.length_a   1.000
_cell.length_b   1.000
_cell.length_c   1.000
_cell.angle_alpha   90.00
_cell.angle_beta   90.00
_cell.angle_gamma   90.00
#
_symmetry.space_group_name_H-M   'P 1'
#
loop_
_entity.id
_entity.type
_entity.pdbx_description
1 polymer ?
#
loop_
_entity_poly.entity_id
_entity_poly.type
_entity_poly.pdbx_seq_one_letter_code
_entity_poly.pdbx_strand_id
1 'polypeptide(L)'
;MQSLTHTTFTTSEQHKESTNARLTKDHKDTVKVIQFLFDKKPFQTDDELRSIVTGQAAQSSVNVENAKKIGQKILEEMTDKPVADLTFQKSSQAVTMGTSSALKIGEEVVHVDPQLLFQRLLTVAQDNTRKLEEIFRHELTSISTSLFDQNGLLREANKHTLAQYLWSEDRVPDPPPARVRHIIDGGSLLHRLPWPRGSSYRELADMYVHLVSTKYPDATVVFSFSFQ
;
A
#
# COMPACT_ATOMS: atom_id res chain seq x y z
N MET A 1 8.15 17.23 29.19
CA MET A 1 9.38 17.90 28.70
C MET A 1 10.07 16.92 27.75
N GLN A 2 10.05 17.15 26.45
CA GLN A 2 10.75 16.31 25.47
C GLN A 2 11.74 17.20 24.70
N SER A 3 12.99 16.75 24.58
CA SER A 3 14.07 17.45 23.88
C SER A 3 14.46 16.62 22.67
N LEU A 4 13.99 17.02 21.48
CA LEU A 4 14.41 16.39 20.22
C LEU A 4 15.34 17.29 19.38
N THR A 5 15.50 18.57 19.72
CA THR A 5 16.25 19.55 18.89
C THR A 5 17.00 20.63 19.68
N HIS A 6 17.39 20.40 20.94
CA HIS A 6 18.06 21.41 21.80
C HIS A 6 17.26 22.71 22.07
N THR A 7 16.05 22.88 21.53
CA THR A 7 15.09 23.90 21.94
C THR A 7 14.18 23.37 23.05
N THR A 8 14.20 24.04 24.21
CA THR A 8 13.33 23.71 25.36
C THR A 8 11.93 24.27 25.11
N PHE A 9 10.97 23.41 24.77
CA PHE A 9 9.56 23.81 24.69
C PHE A 9 8.88 23.56 26.04
N THR A 10 8.43 24.64 26.68
CA THR A 10 7.43 24.60 27.76
C THR A 10 6.05 24.67 27.14
N THR A 11 5.39 23.52 26.96
CA THR A 11 4.00 23.46 26.53
C THR A 11 3.10 23.77 27.73
N SER A 12 2.62 25.01 27.87
CA SER A 12 1.70 25.41 28.95
C SER A 12 0.22 25.46 28.54
N GLU A 13 -0.18 24.71 27.52
CA GLU A 13 -1.59 24.39 27.30
C GLU A 13 -1.68 22.90 26.97
N GLN A 14 -2.40 22.14 27.80
CA GLN A 14 -2.86 20.82 27.39
C GLN A 14 -3.60 20.99 26.08
N HIS A 15 -3.14 20.30 25.04
CA HIS A 15 -3.82 20.29 23.73
C HIS A 15 -5.31 20.04 23.97
N LYS A 16 -6.21 20.82 23.36
CA LYS A 16 -7.67 20.75 23.62
C LYS A 16 -8.23 19.31 23.57
N GLU A 17 -7.67 18.49 22.70
CA GLU A 17 -8.03 17.07 22.53
C GLU A 17 -7.53 16.13 23.65
N SER A 18 -6.62 16.59 24.51
CA SER A 18 -6.07 15.84 25.66
C SER A 18 -6.79 16.12 26.98
N THR A 19 -7.89 16.89 26.94
CA THR A 19 -8.68 17.19 28.14
C THR A 19 -9.48 15.97 28.60
N ASN A 20 -9.62 15.79 29.92
CA ASN A 20 -10.37 14.66 30.50
C ASN A 20 -11.82 14.55 29.98
N ALA A 21 -12.48 15.70 29.78
CA ALA A 21 -13.83 15.73 29.22
C ALA A 21 -13.87 15.17 27.79
N ARG A 22 -12.86 15.47 26.97
CA ARG A 22 -12.76 14.98 25.59
C ARG A 22 -12.42 13.49 25.56
N LEU A 23 -11.44 13.05 26.34
CA LEU A 23 -11.08 11.64 26.50
C LEU A 23 -12.29 10.79 26.92
N THR A 24 -13.08 11.27 27.88
CA THR A 24 -14.28 10.56 28.37
C THR A 24 -15.36 10.48 27.29
N LYS A 25 -15.57 11.56 26.53
CA LYS A 25 -16.54 11.59 25.45
C LYS A 25 -16.13 10.65 24.31
N ASP A 26 -14.88 10.73 23.87
CA ASP A 26 -14.35 9.92 22.78
C ASP A 26 -14.41 8.42 23.14
N HIS A 27 -14.04 8.05 24.37
CA HIS A 27 -14.21 6.68 24.86
C HIS A 27 -15.69 6.23 24.81
N LYS A 28 -16.63 7.08 25.25
CA LYS A 28 -18.07 6.76 25.20
C LYS A 28 -18.55 6.56 23.76
N ASP A 29 -18.09 7.39 22.83
CA ASP A 29 -18.49 7.29 21.42
C ASP A 29 -17.85 6.06 20.75
N THR A 30 -16.60 5.73 21.06
CA THR A 30 -15.94 4.48 20.63
C THR A 30 -16.70 3.24 21.08
N VAL A 31 -17.09 3.17 22.36
CA VAL A 31 -17.87 2.02 22.88
C VAL A 31 -19.20 1.85 22.14
N LYS A 32 -19.89 2.95 21.80
CA LYS A 32 -21.14 2.87 21.01
C LYS A 32 -20.90 2.27 19.62
N VAL A 33 -19.83 2.69 18.94
CA VAL A 33 -19.47 2.16 17.62
C VAL A 33 -19.16 0.67 17.70
N ILE A 34 -18.41 0.25 18.71
CA ILE A 34 -18.07 -1.17 18.92
C ILE A 34 -19.32 -1.99 19.20
N GLN A 35 -20.20 -1.53 20.09
CA GLN A 35 -21.44 -2.24 20.39
C GLN A 35 -22.32 -2.39 19.15
N PHE A 36 -22.47 -1.31 18.38
CA PHE A 36 -23.22 -1.34 17.13
C PHE A 36 -22.66 -2.39 16.15
N LEU A 37 -21.34 -2.46 15.99
CA LEU A 37 -20.68 -3.42 15.11
C LEU A 37 -20.72 -4.85 15.64
N PHE A 38 -20.78 -5.05 16.95
CA PHE A 38 -20.99 -6.37 17.55
C PHE A 38 -22.40 -6.87 17.25
N ASP A 39 -23.41 -6.03 17.46
CA ASP A 39 -24.83 -6.36 17.23
C ASP A 39 -25.14 -6.52 15.74
N LYS A 40 -24.46 -5.75 14.89
CA LYS A 40 -24.59 -5.75 13.42
C LYS A 40 -23.30 -6.23 12.76
N LYS A 41 -22.81 -7.40 13.19
CA LYS A 41 -21.54 -7.97 12.70
C LYS A 41 -21.50 -7.96 11.16
N PRO A 42 -20.66 -7.11 10.54
CA PRO A 42 -20.64 -6.96 9.09
C PRO A 42 -19.94 -8.14 8.40
N PHE A 43 -19.20 -8.95 9.17
CA PHE A 43 -18.46 -10.10 8.69
C PHE A 43 -19.12 -11.38 9.21
N GLN A 44 -20.05 -11.92 8.42
CA GLN A 44 -20.46 -13.31 8.53
C GLN A 44 -19.50 -14.15 7.70
N THR A 45 -19.20 -15.37 8.16
CA THR A 45 -18.41 -16.30 7.35
C THR A 45 -19.26 -16.71 6.16
N ASP A 46 -18.77 -16.38 4.98
CA ASP A 46 -19.42 -16.62 3.69
C ASP A 46 -18.31 -16.98 2.70
N ASP A 47 -18.61 -17.89 1.76
CA ASP A 47 -17.66 -18.36 0.75
C ASP A 47 -17.54 -17.37 -0.42
N GLU A 48 -18.42 -16.36 -0.48
CA GLU A 48 -18.37 -15.30 -1.50
C GLU A 48 -17.27 -14.26 -1.23
N LEU A 49 -16.49 -13.94 -2.26
CA LEU A 49 -15.59 -12.78 -2.25
C LEU A 49 -16.43 -11.50 -2.18
N ARG A 50 -16.18 -10.63 -1.19
CA ARG A 50 -16.91 -9.37 -0.99
C ARG A 50 -15.96 -8.17 -0.92
N SER A 51 -16.41 -7.04 -1.45
CA SER A 51 -15.72 -5.76 -1.26
C SER A 51 -15.83 -5.31 0.19
N ILE A 52 -14.71 -5.04 0.85
CA ILE A 52 -14.70 -4.48 2.22
C ILE A 52 -15.29 -3.05 2.24
N VAL A 53 -15.17 -2.32 1.13
CA VAL A 53 -15.66 -0.95 1.01
C VAL A 53 -17.18 -0.92 0.88
N THR A 54 -17.73 -1.77 0.00
CA THR A 54 -19.15 -1.70 -0.37
C THR A 54 -20.00 -2.82 0.21
N GLY A 55 -19.39 -3.91 0.70
CA GLY A 55 -20.09 -5.12 1.10
C GLY A 55 -20.69 -5.93 -0.07
N GLN A 56 -20.52 -5.46 -1.32
CA GLN A 56 -21.04 -6.15 -2.49
C GLN A 56 -20.26 -7.43 -2.77
N ALA A 57 -20.99 -8.49 -3.10
CA ALA A 57 -20.42 -9.74 -3.58
C ALA A 57 -19.77 -9.55 -4.95
N ALA A 58 -18.67 -10.26 -5.19
CA ALA A 58 -18.00 -10.31 -6.46
C ALA A 58 -18.89 -10.94 -7.52
N GLN A 59 -18.80 -10.42 -8.74
CA GLN A 59 -19.44 -11.07 -9.89
C GLN A 59 -18.73 -12.39 -10.20
N SER A 60 -19.44 -13.32 -10.84
CA SER A 60 -18.88 -14.64 -11.21
C SER A 60 -17.67 -14.57 -12.16
N SER A 61 -17.46 -13.45 -12.84
CA SER A 61 -16.30 -13.20 -13.70
C SER A 61 -15.03 -12.79 -12.94
N VAL A 62 -15.17 -12.30 -11.70
CA VAL A 62 -14.04 -11.86 -10.87
C VAL A 62 -13.26 -13.07 -10.41
N ASN A 63 -11.93 -13.00 -10.52
CA ASN A 63 -11.03 -14.07 -10.13
C ASN A 63 -9.73 -13.55 -9.48
N VAL A 64 -9.79 -12.36 -8.88
CA VAL A 64 -8.63 -11.64 -8.31
C VAL A 64 -7.95 -12.40 -7.16
N GLU A 65 -8.69 -13.24 -6.43
CA GLU A 65 -8.16 -14.14 -5.41
C GLU A 65 -7.13 -15.14 -5.99
N ASN A 66 -7.23 -15.42 -7.30
CA ASN A 66 -6.30 -16.27 -8.04
C ASN A 66 -5.19 -15.47 -8.76
N ALA A 67 -5.04 -14.16 -8.52
CA ALA A 67 -4.12 -13.30 -9.25
C ALA A 67 -2.67 -13.81 -9.27
N LYS A 68 -2.18 -14.37 -8.15
CA LYS A 68 -0.83 -14.97 -8.09
C LYS A 68 -0.70 -16.16 -9.05
N LYS A 69 -1.68 -17.07 -9.05
CA LYS A 69 -1.69 -18.26 -9.91
C LYS A 69 -1.81 -17.87 -11.38
N ILE A 70 -2.66 -16.90 -11.68
CA ILE A 70 -2.82 -16.33 -13.03
C ILE A 70 -1.49 -15.71 -13.50
N GLY A 71 -0.85 -14.89 -12.66
CA GLY A 71 0.45 -14.28 -12.94
C GLY A 71 1.56 -15.31 -13.17
N GLN A 72 1.60 -16.38 -12.36
CA GLN A 72 2.55 -17.48 -12.56
C GLN A 72 2.37 -18.17 -13.91
N LYS A 73 1.11 -18.45 -14.30
CA LYS A 73 0.80 -19.03 -15.61
C LYS A 73 1.26 -18.12 -16.75
N ILE A 74 1.03 -16.81 -16.65
CA ILE A 74 1.51 -15.84 -17.64
C ILE A 74 3.04 -15.91 -17.76
N LEU A 75 3.77 -15.96 -16.63
CA LEU A 75 5.23 -16.03 -16.63
C LEU A 75 5.76 -17.36 -17.23
N GLU A 76 5.09 -18.47 -16.97
CA GLU A 76 5.43 -19.77 -17.57
C GLU A 76 5.30 -19.70 -19.10
N GLU A 77 4.22 -19.11 -19.63
CA GLU A 77 4.00 -18.92 -21.07
C GLU A 77 5.03 -17.98 -21.74
N MET A 78 5.73 -17.15 -20.95
CA MET A 78 6.76 -16.21 -21.40
C MET A 78 8.18 -16.78 -21.39
N THR A 79 8.40 -17.93 -20.74
CA THR A 79 9.75 -18.43 -20.44
C THR A 79 10.57 -18.78 -21.69
N ASP A 80 9.92 -19.31 -22.74
CA ASP A 80 10.58 -19.82 -23.95
C ASP A 80 10.32 -18.97 -25.20
N LYS A 81 9.83 -17.73 -25.01
CA LYS A 81 9.52 -16.82 -26.12
C LYS A 81 10.38 -15.56 -26.02
N PRO A 82 10.92 -15.06 -27.14
CA PRO A 82 11.56 -13.76 -27.19
C PRO A 82 10.61 -12.69 -26.65
N VAL A 83 11.12 -11.77 -25.82
CA VAL A 83 10.29 -10.70 -25.25
C VAL A 83 9.64 -9.83 -26.32
N ALA A 84 10.30 -9.66 -27.47
CA ALA A 84 9.77 -8.92 -28.62
C ALA A 84 8.50 -9.54 -29.23
N ASP A 85 8.27 -10.84 -29.01
CA ASP A 85 7.13 -11.58 -29.57
C ASP A 85 5.98 -11.70 -28.56
N LEU A 86 6.17 -11.22 -27.33
CA LEU A 86 5.15 -11.28 -26.29
C LEU A 86 4.08 -10.22 -26.53
N THR A 87 2.82 -10.66 -26.47
CA THR A 87 1.65 -9.76 -26.49
C THR A 87 0.86 -9.95 -25.21
N PHE A 88 0.69 -8.86 -24.46
CA PHE A 88 -0.09 -8.87 -23.22
C PHE A 88 -1.57 -8.63 -23.53
N GLN A 89 -2.41 -9.63 -23.27
CA GLN A 89 -3.84 -9.53 -23.46
C GLN A 89 -4.54 -9.24 -22.13
N LYS A 90 -5.50 -8.29 -22.15
CA LYS A 90 -6.33 -7.99 -20.97
C LYS A 90 -7.13 -9.21 -20.50
N SER A 91 -7.55 -10.07 -21.42
CA SER A 91 -8.26 -11.33 -21.13
C SER A 91 -7.42 -12.35 -20.36
N SER A 92 -6.09 -12.24 -20.41
CA SER A 92 -5.19 -13.11 -19.66
C SER A 92 -4.95 -12.62 -18.24
N GLN A 93 -5.27 -11.35 -17.94
CA GLN A 93 -5.10 -10.77 -16.61
C GLN A 93 -6.20 -11.23 -15.65
N ALA A 94 -5.91 -11.13 -14.35
CA ALA A 94 -6.94 -11.34 -13.35
C ALA A 94 -8.03 -10.26 -13.47
N VAL A 95 -9.28 -10.68 -13.41
CA VAL A 95 -10.45 -9.82 -13.41
C VAL A 95 -10.66 -9.31 -11.99
N THR A 96 -10.47 -8.00 -11.81
CA THR A 96 -10.63 -7.34 -10.52
C THR A 96 -12.11 -7.03 -10.24
N MET A 97 -12.43 -6.84 -8.97
CA MET A 97 -13.70 -6.19 -8.61
C MET A 97 -13.66 -4.70 -8.99
N GLY A 98 -14.79 -4.14 -9.38
CA GLY A 98 -14.92 -2.71 -9.63
C GLY A 98 -14.77 -1.88 -8.35
N THR A 99 -14.00 -0.80 -8.43
CA THR A 99 -13.78 0.13 -7.32
C THR A 99 -14.85 1.22 -7.32
N SER A 100 -16.07 0.89 -6.89
CA SER A 100 -17.09 1.91 -6.63
C SER A 100 -17.05 2.30 -5.16
N SER A 101 -16.90 3.60 -4.87
CA SER A 101 -17.18 4.14 -3.53
C SER A 101 -18.66 4.46 -3.34
N ALA A 102 -19.48 4.40 -4.41
CA ALA A 102 -20.90 4.66 -4.36
C ALA A 102 -21.69 3.36 -4.21
N LEU A 103 -22.58 3.35 -3.23
CA LEU A 103 -23.50 2.26 -2.91
C LEU A 103 -24.94 2.72 -3.12
N LYS A 104 -25.73 1.95 -3.85
CA LYS A 104 -27.18 2.19 -3.90
C LYS A 104 -27.86 1.38 -2.79
N ILE A 105 -28.51 2.07 -1.84
CA ILE A 105 -29.28 1.47 -0.75
C ILE A 105 -30.72 1.94 -0.91
N GLY A 106 -31.59 1.07 -1.44
CA GLY A 106 -32.94 1.47 -1.85
C GLY A 106 -32.89 2.46 -3.01
N GLU A 107 -33.44 3.67 -2.80
CA GLU A 107 -33.40 4.75 -3.79
C GLU A 107 -32.22 5.72 -3.58
N GLU A 108 -31.51 5.61 -2.46
CA GLU A 108 -30.41 6.51 -2.12
C GLU A 108 -29.05 5.99 -2.59
N VAL A 109 -28.17 6.91 -2.99
CA VAL A 109 -26.77 6.63 -3.27
C VAL A 109 -25.91 7.14 -2.12
N VAL A 110 -25.26 6.23 -1.42
CA VAL A 110 -24.36 6.50 -0.29
C VAL A 110 -22.93 6.39 -0.78
N HIS A 111 -22.14 7.44 -0.55
CA HIS A 111 -20.71 7.41 -0.80
C HIS A 111 -19.95 6.94 0.45
N VAL A 112 -19.13 5.91 0.28
CA VAL A 112 -18.25 5.38 1.31
C VAL A 112 -16.93 6.12 1.24
N ASP A 113 -16.61 6.85 2.31
CA ASP A 113 -15.32 7.50 2.49
C ASP A 113 -14.26 6.45 2.94
N PRO A 114 -13.22 6.18 2.12
CA PRO A 114 -12.17 5.22 2.46
C PRO A 114 -11.36 5.60 3.71
N GLN A 115 -11.21 6.91 3.99
CA GLN A 115 -10.51 7.39 5.18
C GLN A 115 -11.35 7.14 6.44
N LEU A 116 -12.65 7.43 6.37
CA LEU A 116 -13.57 7.15 7.47
C LEU A 116 -13.69 5.64 7.73
N LEU A 117 -13.72 4.81 6.68
CA LEU A 117 -13.73 3.35 6.80
C LEU A 117 -12.46 2.84 7.50
N PHE A 118 -11.29 3.30 7.07
CA PHE A 118 -10.01 2.97 7.70
C PHE A 118 -9.99 3.33 9.18
N GLN A 119 -10.42 4.54 9.54
CA GLN A 119 -10.48 4.99 10.94
C GLN A 119 -11.41 4.11 11.78
N ARG A 120 -12.58 3.74 11.25
CA ARG A 120 -13.54 2.86 11.93
C ARG A 120 -12.97 1.47 12.16
N LEU A 121 -12.37 0.87 11.13
CA LEU A 121 -11.76 -0.46 11.24
C LEU A 121 -10.60 -0.47 12.24
N LEU A 122 -9.74 0.56 12.20
CA LEU A 122 -8.63 0.70 13.14
C LEU A 122 -9.12 0.84 14.59
N THR A 123 -10.16 1.66 14.81
CA THR A 123 -10.75 1.88 16.14
C THR A 123 -11.28 0.57 16.74
N VAL A 124 -12.01 -0.21 15.94
CA VAL A 124 -12.57 -1.50 16.37
C VAL A 124 -11.49 -2.52 16.62
N ALA A 125 -10.46 -2.54 15.78
CA ALA A 125 -9.38 -3.50 15.89
C ALA A 125 -8.49 -3.20 17.12
N GLN A 126 -8.21 -1.93 17.40
CA GLN A 126 -7.42 -1.52 18.57
C GLN A 126 -8.02 -2.02 19.90
N ASP A 127 -9.35 -1.95 20.05
CA ASP A 127 -10.03 -2.41 21.26
C ASP A 127 -10.11 -3.94 21.38
N ASN A 128 -10.11 -4.67 20.26
CA ASN A 128 -10.25 -6.13 20.25
C ASN A 128 -8.92 -6.90 20.31
N THR A 129 -7.89 -6.47 19.56
CA THR A 129 -6.64 -7.26 19.39
C THR A 129 -5.46 -6.69 20.18
N ARG A 130 -5.49 -5.41 20.57
CA ARG A 130 -4.42 -4.65 21.26
C ARG A 130 -3.03 -4.66 20.59
N LYS A 131 -2.84 -5.38 19.49
CA LYS A 131 -1.62 -5.45 18.68
C LYS A 131 -1.86 -4.88 17.29
N LEU A 132 -1.57 -3.59 17.13
CA LEU A 132 -1.67 -2.88 15.85
C LEU A 132 -0.84 -3.54 14.74
N GLU A 133 0.30 -4.16 15.09
CA GLU A 133 1.15 -4.87 14.13
C GLU A 133 0.45 -6.03 13.42
N GLU A 134 -0.46 -6.74 14.10
CA GLU A 134 -1.20 -7.86 13.51
C GLU A 134 -2.29 -7.33 12.57
N ILE A 135 -2.89 -6.19 12.94
CA ILE A 135 -3.95 -5.52 12.18
C ILE A 135 -3.41 -5.00 10.84
N PHE A 136 -2.23 -4.38 10.85
CA PHE A 136 -1.59 -3.84 9.63
C PHE A 136 -1.08 -4.90 8.66
N ARG A 137 -1.17 -6.20 9.00
CA ARG A 137 -0.94 -7.28 8.03
C ARG A 137 -2.12 -7.49 7.07
N HIS A 138 -3.26 -6.91 7.40
CA HIS A 138 -4.47 -6.98 6.60
C HIS A 138 -4.73 -5.65 5.89
N GLU A 139 -5.41 -5.72 4.75
CA GLU A 139 -5.86 -4.53 4.04
C GLU A 139 -7.05 -3.90 4.78
N LEU A 140 -6.90 -2.65 5.22
CA LEU A 140 -7.87 -1.94 6.05
C LEU A 140 -8.76 -0.98 5.26
N THR A 141 -8.50 -0.83 3.97
CA THR A 141 -9.23 0.02 3.02
C THR A 141 -8.65 -0.24 1.63
N SER A 142 -9.41 0.00 0.57
CA SER A 142 -9.00 -0.27 -0.82
C SER A 142 -7.86 0.61 -1.34
N ILE A 143 -7.48 1.64 -0.58
CA ILE A 143 -6.43 2.58 -0.94
C ILE A 143 -5.61 2.88 0.30
N SER A 144 -4.28 2.81 0.22
CA SER A 144 -3.42 3.20 1.34
C SER A 144 -3.62 4.68 1.66
N THR A 145 -4.39 4.98 2.71
CA THR A 145 -4.73 6.34 3.14
C THR A 145 -3.51 7.17 3.54
N SER A 146 -2.39 6.50 3.84
CA SER A 146 -1.08 7.11 4.06
C SER A 146 -0.44 7.66 2.77
N LEU A 147 -0.72 7.04 1.62
CA LEU A 147 -0.15 7.37 0.31
C LEU A 147 -1.13 8.12 -0.59
N PHE A 148 -2.42 7.98 -0.37
CA PHE A 148 -3.47 8.52 -1.24
C PHE A 148 -4.51 9.32 -0.44
N ASP A 149 -5.14 10.28 -1.11
CA ASP A 149 -6.24 11.05 -0.58
C ASP A 149 -7.60 10.34 -0.79
N GLN A 150 -8.68 10.97 -0.33
CA GLN A 150 -10.05 10.45 -0.44
C GLN A 150 -10.56 10.32 -1.88
N ASN A 151 -9.90 10.98 -2.85
CA ASN A 151 -10.22 10.88 -4.27
C ASN A 151 -9.40 9.78 -4.97
N GLY A 152 -8.57 9.05 -4.23
CA GLY A 152 -7.63 8.06 -4.78
C GLY A 152 -6.45 8.69 -5.50
N LEU A 153 -6.22 9.99 -5.34
CA LEU A 153 -5.02 10.65 -5.85
C LEU A 153 -3.87 10.42 -4.88
N LEU A 154 -2.67 10.18 -5.42
CA LEU A 154 -1.48 10.09 -4.59
C LEU A 154 -1.35 11.41 -3.82
N ARG A 155 -1.26 11.36 -2.49
CA ARG A 155 -0.95 12.54 -1.69
C ARG A 155 0.35 13.11 -2.23
N GLU A 156 0.30 14.37 -2.66
CA GLU A 156 1.48 15.02 -3.22
C GLU A 156 2.60 14.99 -2.19
N ALA A 157 3.61 14.17 -2.45
CA ALA A 157 4.86 14.28 -1.74
C ALA A 157 5.43 15.66 -2.07
N ASN A 158 5.83 16.42 -1.06
CA ASN A 158 6.55 17.68 -1.26
C ASN A 158 7.99 17.39 -1.71
N LYS A 159 8.11 16.79 -2.90
CA LYS A 159 9.36 16.32 -3.50
C LYS A 159 10.33 17.48 -3.73
N HIS A 160 9.80 18.66 -4.05
CA HIS A 160 10.61 19.86 -4.24
C HIS A 160 11.27 20.28 -2.93
N THR A 161 10.52 20.42 -1.83
CA THR A 161 11.11 20.73 -0.53
C THR A 161 12.05 19.63 -0.06
N LEU A 162 11.72 18.35 -0.25
CA LEU A 162 12.62 17.24 0.11
C LEU A 162 13.91 17.25 -0.72
N ALA A 163 13.83 17.45 -2.03
CA ALA A 163 14.98 17.55 -2.93
C ALA A 163 15.84 18.76 -2.58
N GLN A 164 15.22 19.91 -2.26
CA GLN A 164 15.94 21.08 -1.78
C GLN A 164 16.68 20.78 -0.47
N TYR A 165 16.06 20.07 0.48
CA TYR A 165 16.77 19.64 1.70
C TYR A 165 17.93 18.70 1.38
N LEU A 166 17.72 17.68 0.54
CA LEU A 166 18.75 16.71 0.14
C LEU A 166 19.91 17.35 -0.65
N TRP A 167 19.63 18.37 -1.47
CA TRP A 167 20.63 19.09 -2.25
C TRP A 167 21.28 20.24 -1.48
N SER A 168 20.61 20.79 -0.46
CA SER A 168 21.19 21.81 0.44
C SER A 168 22.18 21.22 1.44
N GLU A 169 22.17 19.90 1.63
CA GLU A 169 23.27 19.21 2.28
C GLU A 169 24.46 19.13 1.31
N ASP A 170 25.34 20.12 1.37
CA ASP A 170 26.70 20.10 0.79
C ASP A 170 27.57 19.06 1.52
N ARG A 171 27.13 17.80 1.51
CA ARG A 171 27.96 16.68 1.93
C ARG A 171 28.63 16.13 0.68
N VAL A 172 29.92 16.42 0.54
CA VAL A 172 30.82 15.47 -0.11
C VAL A 172 30.58 14.15 0.61
N PRO A 173 30.10 13.09 -0.05
CA PRO A 173 29.84 11.84 0.63
C PRO A 173 31.16 11.41 1.27
N ASP A 174 31.18 11.28 2.60
CA ASP A 174 32.26 10.56 3.26
C ASP A 174 32.40 9.22 2.51
N PRO A 175 33.64 8.72 2.31
CA PRO A 175 33.82 7.41 1.72
C PRO A 175 32.92 6.44 2.50
N PRO A 176 32.08 5.67 1.78
CA PRO A 176 31.01 4.98 2.44
C PRO A 176 31.62 3.97 3.43
N PRO A 177 30.97 3.74 4.59
CA PRO A 177 31.49 2.85 5.62
C PRO A 177 31.90 1.49 5.03
N ALA A 178 32.85 0.79 5.66
CA ALA A 178 33.35 -0.51 5.17
C ALA A 178 32.24 -1.55 4.87
N ARG A 179 31.04 -1.36 5.43
CA ARG A 179 29.84 -2.12 5.11
C ARG A 179 28.71 -1.19 4.69
N VAL A 180 28.33 -1.26 3.42
CA VAL A 180 27.24 -0.48 2.81
C VAL A 180 26.12 -1.43 2.42
N ARG A 181 24.87 -1.01 2.60
CA ARG A 181 23.71 -1.66 1.99
C ARG A 181 23.26 -0.84 0.80
N HIS A 182 23.07 -1.48 -0.35
CA HIS A 182 22.58 -0.80 -1.54
C HIS A 182 21.06 -0.85 -1.60
N ILE A 183 20.40 0.30 -1.74
CA ILE A 183 18.97 0.37 -2.06
C ILE A 183 18.84 0.84 -3.49
N ILE A 184 18.27 -0.02 -4.34
CA ILE A 184 18.24 0.17 -5.79
C ILE A 184 16.79 0.37 -6.23
N ASP A 185 16.53 1.48 -6.92
CA ASP A 185 15.31 1.63 -7.71
C ASP A 185 15.37 0.67 -8.90
N GLY A 186 14.63 -0.43 -8.79
CA GLY A 186 14.67 -1.52 -9.76
C GLY A 186 14.03 -1.15 -11.10
N GLY A 187 12.96 -0.36 -11.09
CA GLY A 187 12.33 0.12 -12.31
C GLY A 187 13.27 1.02 -13.09
N SER A 188 13.93 1.95 -12.38
CA SER A 188 14.93 2.84 -12.98
C SER A 188 16.14 2.06 -13.53
N LEU A 189 16.58 1.00 -12.84
CA LEU A 189 17.68 0.17 -13.33
C LEU A 189 17.29 -0.61 -14.60
N LEU A 190 16.08 -1.19 -14.67
CA LEU A 190 15.61 -1.93 -15.85
C LEU A 190 15.72 -1.11 -17.16
N HIS A 191 15.45 0.21 -17.09
CA HIS A 191 15.53 1.09 -18.25
C HIS A 191 16.96 1.40 -18.73
N ARG A 192 17.98 1.17 -17.88
CA ARG A 192 19.37 1.49 -18.19
C ARG A 192 20.18 0.30 -18.69
N LEU A 193 19.64 -0.91 -18.61
CA LEU A 193 20.37 -2.11 -19.00
C LEU A 193 20.24 -2.38 -20.50
N PRO A 194 21.37 -2.69 -21.17
CA PRO A 194 21.32 -3.14 -22.55
C PRO A 194 20.76 -4.56 -22.59
N TRP A 195 19.56 -4.71 -23.16
CA TRP A 195 18.91 -6.01 -23.30
C TRP A 195 19.29 -6.67 -24.63
N PRO A 196 19.82 -7.91 -24.63
CA PRO A 196 20.09 -8.64 -25.85
C PRO A 196 18.80 -8.86 -26.65
N ARG A 197 18.89 -8.72 -27.97
CA ARG A 197 17.76 -9.01 -28.86
C ARG A 197 17.52 -10.51 -28.92
N GLY A 198 16.24 -10.89 -29.02
CA GLY A 198 15.83 -12.30 -29.10
C GLY A 198 15.77 -13.02 -27.74
N SER A 199 16.21 -12.37 -26.66
CA SER A 199 16.18 -12.98 -25.34
C SER A 199 14.78 -13.18 -24.80
N SER A 200 14.59 -14.28 -24.07
CA SER A 200 13.35 -14.56 -23.36
C SER A 200 13.24 -13.76 -22.07
N TYR A 201 12.04 -13.73 -21.48
CA TYR A 201 11.83 -13.06 -20.19
C TYR A 201 12.75 -13.63 -19.10
N ARG A 202 12.93 -14.95 -19.07
CA ARG A 202 13.80 -15.63 -18.09
C ARG A 202 15.24 -15.18 -18.23
N GLU A 203 15.78 -15.15 -19.44
CA GLU A 203 17.17 -14.75 -19.68
C GLU A 203 17.41 -13.29 -19.25
N LEU A 204 16.48 -12.38 -19.55
CA LEU A 204 16.59 -10.99 -19.12
C LEU A 204 16.49 -10.84 -17.59
N ALA A 205 15.60 -11.60 -16.94
CA ALA A 205 15.48 -11.62 -15.49
C ALA A 205 16.75 -12.16 -14.81
N ASP A 206 17.32 -13.25 -15.34
CA ASP A 206 18.57 -13.83 -14.84
C ASP A 206 19.74 -12.86 -15.02
N MET A 207 19.82 -12.16 -16.16
CA MET A 207 20.80 -11.08 -16.38
C MET A 207 20.67 -9.95 -15.36
N TYR A 208 19.43 -9.52 -15.08
CA TYR A 208 19.17 -8.48 -14.08
C TYR A 208 19.62 -8.91 -12.68
N VAL A 209 19.23 -10.11 -12.25
CA VAL A 209 19.61 -10.67 -10.95
C VAL A 209 21.12 -10.85 -10.84
N HIS A 210 21.76 -11.35 -11.90
CA HIS A 210 23.20 -11.54 -11.95
C HIS A 210 23.95 -10.21 -11.83
N LEU A 211 23.51 -9.17 -12.54
CA LEU A 211 24.08 -7.84 -12.42
C LEU A 211 23.96 -7.29 -11.00
N VAL A 212 22.76 -7.37 -10.41
CA VAL A 212 22.51 -6.83 -9.07
C VAL A 212 23.37 -7.54 -8.03
N SER A 213 23.37 -8.88 -8.04
CA SER A 213 24.14 -9.70 -7.09
C SER A 213 25.65 -9.53 -7.22
N THR A 214 26.15 -9.27 -8.43
CA THR A 214 27.60 -9.13 -8.68
C THR A 214 28.10 -7.71 -8.39
N LYS A 215 27.34 -6.67 -8.76
CA LYS A 215 27.78 -5.27 -8.62
C LYS A 215 27.43 -4.64 -7.28
N TYR A 216 26.41 -5.15 -6.59
CA TYR A 216 25.88 -4.52 -5.38
C TYR A 216 25.76 -5.55 -4.24
N PRO A 217 26.80 -5.73 -3.41
CA PRO A 217 26.73 -6.63 -2.25
C PRO A 217 25.73 -6.12 -1.19
N ASP A 218 24.94 -6.99 -0.57
CA ASP A 218 23.88 -6.60 0.39
C ASP A 218 22.89 -5.58 -0.23
N ALA A 219 22.35 -5.91 -1.42
CA ALA A 219 21.39 -5.07 -2.13
C ALA A 219 19.93 -5.40 -1.81
N THR A 220 19.12 -4.34 -1.67
CA THR A 220 17.66 -4.38 -1.67
C THR A 220 17.15 -3.68 -2.91
N VAL A 221 16.43 -4.39 -3.78
CA VAL A 221 15.83 -3.84 -4.99
C VAL A 221 14.37 -3.50 -4.71
N VAL A 222 13.98 -2.27 -5.01
CA VAL A 222 12.61 -1.78 -4.82
C VAL A 222 11.98 -1.54 -6.18
N PHE A 223 10.86 -2.21 -6.45
CA PHE A 223 10.02 -1.95 -7.62
C PHE A 223 8.78 -1.18 -7.19
N SER A 224 8.50 -0.06 -7.86
CA SER A 224 7.22 0.63 -7.74
C SER A 224 6.25 0.06 -8.77
N PHE A 225 5.13 -0.49 -8.30
CA PHE A 225 4.02 -0.86 -9.17
C PHE A 225 2.96 0.24 -9.05
N SER A 226 2.68 0.95 -10.15
CA SER A 226 1.44 1.73 -10.23
C SER A 226 0.33 0.78 -10.64
N PHE A 227 -0.67 0.62 -9.78
CA PHE A 227 -1.96 0.09 -10.23
C PHE A 227 -2.58 1.15 -11.14
N GLN A 228 -2.63 0.89 -12.44
CA GLN A 228 -3.46 1.65 -13.39
C GLN A 228 -4.84 1.02 -13.45
#